data_AF-A0A4Q3D4D4-F1
#
_entry.id   AF-A0A4Q3D4D4-F1
#
_cell.length_a   1.000
_cell.length_b   1.000
_cell.length_c   1.000
_cell.angle_alpha   90.00
_cell.angle_beta   90.00
_cell.angle_gamma   90.00
#
_symmetry.space_group_name_H-M   'P 1'
#
loop_
_entity.id
_entity.type
_entity.pdbx_description
1 polymer ?
#
loop_
_entity_poly.entity_id
_entity_poly.type
_entity_poly.pdbx_seq_one_letter_code
_entity_poly.pdbx_strand_id
1 'polypeptide(L)'
;MADEQDKSQKTEDPTQKRLEEARKKGDVAKSQDVPIWFLMMATAGIMAAAGPLTAMIADPLVRIMDHPHAFRLTNGGAQQLVASLLASLATPMLVIFAIISVAGVLGHVVQSRPLWTGEKIKPELSKLSPLKGLQRMFGMQGWVNLLKSIAKMAAIAGAMMYAVWPEATAITESGRLDPSQLLLMTQVIAGRLLLAAVVVVGVIAGADFIYQRWSFMQRMRMSRQDVKDEV
;
A
#
# COMPACT_ATOMS: atom_id res chain seq x y z
N MET A 1 20.61 31.04 -10.86
CA MET A 1 20.11 31.90 -11.95
C MET A 1 20.31 31.28 -13.34
N ALA A 2 21.36 30.48 -13.60
CA ALA A 2 21.48 29.71 -14.84
C ALA A 2 20.45 28.55 -14.96
N ASP A 3 20.20 27.80 -13.88
CA ASP A 3 19.22 26.68 -13.88
C ASP A 3 17.75 27.10 -14.08
N GLU A 4 17.40 28.37 -13.83
CA GLU A 4 16.04 28.88 -14.02
C GLU A 4 15.80 29.35 -15.46
N GLN A 5 16.82 29.88 -16.13
CA GLN A 5 16.77 30.25 -17.55
C GLN A 5 16.66 29.02 -18.46
N ASP A 6 17.18 27.87 -18.05
CA ASP A 6 17.03 26.61 -18.80
C ASP A 6 15.63 26.00 -18.70
N LYS A 7 14.89 26.28 -17.61
CA LYS A 7 13.51 25.80 -17.47
C LYS A 7 12.53 26.57 -18.35
N SER A 8 12.75 27.85 -18.60
CA SER A 8 11.89 28.65 -19.46
C SER A 8 12.02 28.29 -20.95
N GLN A 9 13.14 27.70 -21.36
CA GLN A 9 13.38 27.25 -22.74
C GLN A 9 12.80 25.86 -23.04
N LYS A 10 12.40 25.09 -22.02
CA LYS A 10 11.82 23.75 -22.16
C LYS A 10 10.31 23.80 -22.41
N THR A 11 9.92 24.19 -23.62
CA THR A 11 8.51 24.34 -24.00
C THR A 11 7.94 23.13 -24.74
N GLU A 12 8.79 22.31 -25.35
CA GLU A 12 8.36 21.20 -26.21
C GLU A 12 8.18 19.91 -25.39
N ASP A 13 7.27 19.05 -25.87
CA ASP A 13 7.01 17.75 -25.26
C ASP A 13 8.19 16.78 -25.47
N PRO A 14 8.45 15.87 -24.52
CA PRO A 14 9.53 14.89 -24.66
C PRO A 14 9.33 13.95 -25.85
N THR A 15 10.40 13.67 -26.59
CA THR A 15 10.43 12.59 -27.59
C THR A 15 10.31 11.21 -26.92
N GLN A 16 9.96 10.19 -27.71
CA GLN A 16 9.95 8.79 -27.23
C GLN A 16 11.34 8.33 -26.77
N LYS A 17 12.41 8.76 -27.48
CA LYS A 17 13.79 8.41 -27.17
C LYS A 17 14.19 8.89 -25.77
N ARG A 18 13.89 10.15 -25.43
CA ARG A 18 14.16 10.69 -24.09
C ARG A 18 13.41 9.95 -22.99
N LEU A 19 12.15 9.58 -23.21
CA LEU A 19 11.35 8.78 -22.27
C LEU A 19 11.94 7.38 -22.06
N GLU A 20 12.39 6.73 -23.13
CA GLU A 20 13.05 5.42 -23.05
C GLU A 20 14.40 5.49 -22.34
N GLU A 21 15.19 6.53 -22.57
CA GLU A 21 16.46 6.72 -21.89
C GLU A 21 16.28 6.96 -20.39
N ALA A 22 15.37 7.85 -19.99
CA ALA A 22 15.03 8.02 -18.57
C ALA A 22 14.56 6.70 -17.95
N ARG A 23 13.75 5.94 -18.69
CA ARG A 23 13.34 4.62 -18.26
C ARG A 23 14.52 3.65 -18.14
N LYS A 24 15.48 3.60 -19.07
CA LYS A 24 16.69 2.74 -18.92
C LYS A 24 17.49 3.07 -17.65
N LYS A 25 17.54 4.36 -17.29
CA LYS A 25 18.12 4.87 -16.03
C LYS A 25 17.24 4.59 -14.78
N GLY A 26 16.06 4.03 -14.98
CA GLY A 26 15.07 3.71 -13.95
C GLY A 26 14.27 4.89 -13.44
N ASP A 27 14.36 6.06 -14.08
CA ASP A 27 13.52 7.20 -13.76
C ASP A 27 12.14 7.04 -14.42
N VAL A 28 11.11 6.87 -13.60
CA VAL A 28 9.73 6.65 -14.01
C VAL A 28 8.80 7.32 -13.01
N ALA A 29 7.66 7.82 -13.49
CA ALA A 29 6.62 8.36 -12.62
C ALA A 29 6.09 7.26 -11.69
N LYS A 30 6.19 7.48 -10.38
CA LYS A 30 5.66 6.58 -9.35
C LYS A 30 5.00 7.40 -8.23
N SER A 31 3.73 7.09 -7.97
CA SER A 31 3.00 7.45 -6.76
C SER A 31 3.33 6.49 -5.63
N GLN A 32 3.51 7.06 -4.44
CA GLN A 32 3.72 6.31 -3.21
C GLN A 32 2.39 5.81 -2.61
N ASP A 33 1.27 6.43 -2.98
CA ASP A 33 -0.05 6.13 -2.42
C ASP A 33 -0.76 5.00 -3.17
N VAL A 34 -0.49 4.81 -4.47
CA VAL A 34 -1.11 3.73 -5.26
C VAL A 34 -0.83 2.33 -4.69
N PRO A 35 0.42 1.94 -4.34
CA PRO A 35 0.67 0.63 -3.75
C PRO A 35 -0.04 0.44 -2.40
N ILE A 36 -0.11 1.51 -1.59
CA ILE A 36 -0.83 1.51 -0.31
C ILE A 36 -2.31 1.23 -0.54
N TRP A 37 -2.91 1.89 -1.53
CA TRP A 37 -4.32 1.67 -1.88
C TRP A 37 -4.59 0.22 -2.33
N PHE A 38 -3.72 -0.37 -3.16
CA PHE A 38 -3.83 -1.78 -3.55
C PHE A 38 -3.73 -2.73 -2.35
N LEU A 39 -2.83 -2.45 -1.40
CA LEU A 39 -2.74 -3.23 -0.16
C LEU A 39 -4.00 -3.11 0.69
N MET A 40 -4.62 -1.93 0.78
CA MET A 40 -5.89 -1.75 1.48
C MET A 40 -7.04 -2.50 0.79
N MET A 41 -7.07 -2.52 -0.54
CA MET A 41 -8.00 -3.34 -1.32
C MET A 41 -7.81 -4.84 -1.04
N ALA A 42 -6.56 -5.31 -0.95
CA ALA A 42 -6.27 -6.68 -0.54
C ALA A 42 -6.78 -6.99 0.87
N THR A 43 -6.54 -6.09 1.83
CA THR A 43 -7.08 -6.23 3.19
C THR A 43 -8.61 -6.29 3.19
N ALA A 44 -9.27 -5.47 2.37
CA ALA A 44 -10.73 -5.50 2.21
C ALA A 44 -11.21 -6.84 1.63
N GLY A 45 -10.50 -7.38 0.64
CA GLY A 45 -10.79 -8.72 0.10
C GLY A 45 -10.59 -9.84 1.12
N ILE A 46 -9.51 -9.79 1.91
CA ILE A 46 -9.25 -10.74 3.00
C ILE A 46 -10.36 -10.69 4.04
N MET A 47 -10.78 -9.49 4.44
CA MET A 47 -11.85 -9.31 5.42
C MET A 47 -13.23 -9.73 4.86
N ALA A 48 -13.49 -9.54 3.57
CA ALA A 48 -14.68 -10.11 2.92
C ALA A 48 -14.67 -11.65 2.90
N ALA A 49 -13.48 -12.25 2.80
CA ALA A 49 -13.25 -13.69 2.90
C ALA A 49 -13.00 -14.18 4.34
N ALA A 50 -13.29 -13.35 5.36
CA ALA A 50 -12.97 -13.68 6.75
C ALA A 50 -13.64 -14.96 7.22
N GLY A 51 -14.90 -15.23 6.87
CA GLY A 51 -15.61 -16.44 7.31
C GLY A 51 -14.86 -17.74 6.98
N PRO A 52 -14.58 -18.03 5.69
CA PRO A 52 -13.80 -19.19 5.29
C PRO A 52 -12.38 -19.22 5.89
N LEU A 53 -11.69 -18.08 5.93
CA LEU A 53 -10.32 -18.01 6.48
C LEU A 53 -10.29 -18.28 7.99
N THR A 54 -11.26 -17.75 8.73
CA THR A 54 -11.42 -18.00 10.16
C THR A 54 -11.78 -19.46 10.41
N ALA A 55 -12.64 -20.08 9.60
CA ALA A 55 -12.96 -21.50 9.72
C ALA A 55 -11.70 -22.38 9.52
N MET A 56 -10.87 -22.10 8.52
CA MET A 56 -9.60 -22.83 8.31
C MET A 56 -8.66 -22.78 9.53
N ILE A 57 -8.73 -21.72 10.33
CA ILE A 57 -7.93 -21.54 11.55
C ILE A 57 -8.63 -22.14 12.78
N ALA A 58 -9.96 -21.99 12.87
CA ALA A 58 -10.74 -22.39 14.03
C ALA A 58 -11.06 -23.89 14.04
N ASP A 59 -11.36 -24.51 12.90
CA ASP A 59 -11.77 -25.92 12.82
C ASP A 59 -10.76 -26.90 13.46
N PRO A 60 -9.43 -26.75 13.27
CA PRO A 60 -8.45 -27.59 13.96
C PRO A 60 -8.51 -27.43 15.49
N LEU A 61 -8.76 -26.22 15.99
CA LEU A 61 -8.86 -25.94 17.42
C LEU A 61 -10.16 -26.52 18.00
N VAL A 62 -11.29 -26.30 17.30
CA VAL A 62 -12.60 -26.86 17.68
C VAL A 62 -12.53 -28.38 17.72
N ARG A 63 -11.88 -29.03 16.74
CA ARG A 63 -11.70 -30.49 16.74
C ARG A 63 -10.96 -31.02 17.96
N ILE A 64 -9.97 -30.29 18.47
CA ILE A 64 -9.25 -30.66 19.70
C ILE A 64 -10.18 -30.58 20.91
N MET A 65 -11.03 -29.56 20.97
CA MET A 65 -11.97 -29.39 22.07
C MET A 65 -13.12 -30.41 22.04
N ASP A 66 -13.63 -30.73 20.85
CA ASP A 66 -14.75 -31.67 20.68
C ASP A 66 -14.30 -33.14 20.85
N HIS A 67 -13.07 -33.47 20.44
CA HIS A 67 -12.56 -34.84 20.45
C HIS A 67 -11.19 -34.93 21.16
N PRO A 68 -11.07 -34.52 22.43
CA PRO A 68 -9.79 -34.50 23.14
C PRO A 68 -9.17 -35.90 23.26
N HIS A 69 -10.02 -36.93 23.35
CA HIS A 69 -9.59 -38.32 23.45
C HIS A 69 -8.99 -38.88 22.15
N ALA A 70 -9.24 -38.24 21.01
CA ALA A 70 -8.65 -38.64 19.72
C ALA A 70 -7.15 -38.32 19.65
N PHE A 71 -6.65 -37.45 20.52
CA PHE A 71 -5.25 -37.01 20.54
C PHE A 71 -4.51 -37.65 21.71
N ARG A 72 -3.60 -38.59 21.42
CA ARG A 72 -2.70 -39.17 22.41
C ARG A 72 -1.48 -38.27 22.58
N LEU A 73 -1.20 -37.81 23.79
CA LEU A 73 -0.04 -36.94 24.08
C LEU A 73 1.23 -37.73 24.41
N THR A 74 1.12 -39.03 24.63
CA THR A 74 2.25 -39.94 24.89
C THR A 74 2.93 -40.38 23.59
N ASN A 75 4.17 -40.89 23.70
CA ASN A 75 4.95 -41.43 22.57
C ASN A 75 5.11 -40.48 21.37
N GLY A 76 5.36 -39.19 21.63
CA GLY A 76 5.56 -38.20 20.57
C GLY A 76 4.28 -37.64 19.94
N GLY A 77 3.10 -38.11 20.36
CA GLY A 77 1.83 -37.60 19.82
C GLY A 77 1.57 -36.12 20.12
N ALA A 78 2.16 -35.57 21.19
CA ALA A 78 2.17 -34.12 21.42
C ALA A 78 2.93 -33.34 20.33
N GLN A 79 4.08 -33.85 19.86
CA GLN A 79 4.83 -33.23 18.76
C GLN A 79 4.06 -33.34 17.44
N GLN A 80 3.40 -34.47 17.21
CA GLN A 80 2.59 -34.67 16.01
C GLN A 80 1.36 -33.73 15.99
N LEU A 81 0.73 -33.52 17.14
CA LEU A 81 -0.37 -32.56 17.28
C LEU A 81 0.10 -31.14 16.95
N VAL A 82 1.21 -30.69 17.54
CA VAL A 82 1.78 -29.37 17.26
C VAL A 82 2.15 -29.23 15.78
N ALA A 83 2.79 -30.24 15.18
CA ALA A 83 3.12 -30.23 13.76
C ALA A 83 1.87 -30.13 12.87
N SER A 84 0.79 -30.84 13.22
CA SER A 84 -0.47 -30.78 12.49
C SER A 84 -1.18 -29.42 12.61
N LEU A 85 -1.10 -28.77 13.76
CA LEU A 85 -1.62 -27.42 13.98
C LEU A 85 -0.81 -26.36 13.24
N LEU A 86 0.52 -26.49 13.22
CA LEU A 86 1.36 -25.60 12.42
C LEU A 86 1.09 -25.78 10.92
N ALA A 87 0.91 -27.02 10.48
CA ALA A 87 0.57 -27.33 9.09
C ALA A 87 -0.81 -26.81 8.70
N SER A 88 -1.81 -26.85 9.60
CA SER A 88 -3.14 -26.31 9.30
C SER A 88 -3.14 -24.79 9.15
N LEU A 89 -2.24 -24.08 9.84
CA LEU A 89 -2.05 -22.64 9.68
C LEU A 89 -1.32 -22.27 8.38
N ALA A 90 -0.54 -23.18 7.80
CA ALA A 90 0.23 -22.89 6.59
C ALA A 90 -0.67 -22.45 5.43
N THR A 91 -1.80 -23.14 5.22
CA THR A 91 -2.75 -22.84 4.13
C THR A 91 -3.36 -21.42 4.23
N PRO A 92 -4.06 -21.03 5.32
CA PRO A 92 -4.62 -19.68 5.42
C PRO A 92 -3.55 -18.59 5.39
N MET A 93 -2.36 -18.83 5.99
CA MET A 93 -1.24 -17.89 5.90
C MET A 93 -0.72 -17.73 4.47
N LEU A 94 -0.59 -18.82 3.72
CA LEU A 94 -0.19 -18.77 2.31
C LEU A 94 -1.20 -18.02 1.45
N VAL A 95 -2.50 -18.21 1.70
CA VAL A 95 -3.57 -17.47 0.98
C VAL A 95 -3.46 -15.96 1.26
N ILE A 96 -3.35 -15.56 2.53
CA ILE A 96 -3.18 -14.16 2.93
C ILE A 96 -1.90 -13.57 2.31
N PHE A 97 -0.79 -14.29 2.42
CA PHE A 97 0.49 -13.89 1.84
C PHE A 97 0.41 -13.72 0.33
N ALA A 98 -0.26 -14.64 -0.37
CA ALA A 98 -0.44 -14.56 -1.82
C ALA A 98 -1.26 -13.33 -2.21
N ILE A 99 -2.37 -13.07 -1.53
CA ILE A 99 -3.23 -11.88 -1.80
C ILE A 99 -2.43 -10.59 -1.60
N ILE A 100 -1.73 -10.45 -0.47
CA ILE A 100 -0.92 -9.26 -0.16
C ILE A 100 0.23 -9.10 -1.17
N SER A 101 0.93 -10.19 -1.50
CA SER A 101 2.04 -10.16 -2.46
C SER A 101 1.57 -9.76 -3.85
N VAL A 102 0.47 -10.33 -4.33
CA VAL A 102 -0.13 -9.97 -5.62
C VAL A 102 -0.54 -8.50 -5.63
N ALA A 103 -1.21 -8.01 -4.58
CA ALA A 103 -1.60 -6.61 -4.48
C ALA A 103 -0.38 -5.66 -4.45
N GLY A 104 0.67 -6.01 -3.69
CA GLY A 104 1.91 -5.24 -3.65
C GLY A 104 2.59 -5.15 -5.02
N VAL A 105 2.67 -6.28 -5.74
CA VAL A 105 3.21 -6.32 -7.11
C VAL A 105 2.35 -5.49 -8.06
N LEU A 106 1.03 -5.69 -8.06
CA LEU A 106 0.09 -4.94 -8.92
C LEU A 106 0.17 -3.43 -8.67
N GLY A 107 0.24 -3.03 -7.39
CA GLY A 107 0.38 -1.64 -7.00
C GLY A 107 1.61 -0.94 -7.59
N HIS A 108 2.68 -1.67 -7.87
CA HIS A 108 3.87 -1.13 -8.54
C HIS A 108 3.85 -1.30 -10.07
N VAL A 109 3.35 -2.44 -10.57
CA VAL A 109 3.34 -2.78 -12.00
C VAL A 109 2.34 -1.91 -12.78
N VAL A 110 1.18 -1.59 -12.19
CA VAL A 110 0.17 -0.73 -12.83
C VAL A 110 0.72 0.68 -13.11
N GLN A 111 1.63 1.16 -12.27
CA GLN A 111 2.19 2.51 -12.41
C GLN A 111 3.28 2.60 -13.47
N SER A 112 4.09 1.56 -13.61
CA SER A 112 5.20 1.53 -14.54
C SER A 112 5.44 0.12 -15.03
N ARG A 113 5.61 -0.04 -16.35
CA ARG A 113 6.01 -1.32 -16.94
C ARG A 113 7.26 -1.85 -16.24
N PRO A 114 7.33 -3.17 -15.93
CA PRO A 114 8.51 -3.77 -15.32
C PRO A 114 9.80 -3.35 -16.04
N LEU A 115 10.82 -3.06 -15.27
CA LEU A 115 12.11 -2.60 -15.77
C LEU A 115 13.20 -3.24 -14.93
N TRP A 116 14.15 -3.88 -15.60
CA TRP A 116 15.39 -4.33 -15.01
C TRP A 116 16.48 -3.31 -15.33
N THR A 117 17.05 -2.66 -14.30
CA THR A 117 18.19 -1.73 -14.48
C THR A 117 19.21 -1.89 -13.36
N GLY A 118 20.48 -2.12 -13.74
CA GLY A 118 21.60 -2.16 -12.81
C GLY A 118 22.14 -0.79 -12.44
N GLU A 119 21.71 0.28 -13.12
CA GLU A 119 22.27 1.62 -12.91
C GLU A 119 21.97 2.16 -11.51
N LYS A 120 20.78 1.87 -10.96
CA LYS A 120 20.40 2.28 -9.61
C LYS A 120 21.10 1.50 -8.49
N ILE A 121 21.78 0.40 -8.81
CA ILE A 121 22.55 -0.41 -7.85
C ILE A 121 23.93 0.21 -7.61
N LYS A 122 24.41 1.07 -8.51
CA LYS A 122 25.71 1.73 -8.37
C LYS A 122 25.69 2.68 -7.16
N PRO A 123 26.67 2.59 -6.24
CA PRO A 123 26.74 3.50 -5.10
C PRO A 123 27.08 4.92 -5.59
N GLU A 124 26.13 5.83 -5.47
CA GLU A 124 26.33 7.26 -5.74
C GLU A 124 26.65 7.98 -4.43
N LEU A 125 27.92 8.33 -4.21
CA LEU A 125 28.38 9.07 -3.02
C LEU A 125 27.67 10.44 -2.85
N SER A 126 27.16 11.01 -3.95
CA SER A 126 26.37 12.23 -3.95
C SER A 126 25.01 12.10 -3.22
N LYS A 127 24.46 10.88 -3.10
CA LYS A 127 23.23 10.57 -2.34
C LYS A 127 23.48 10.40 -0.84
N LEU A 128 24.73 10.21 -0.41
CA LEU A 128 25.12 9.99 0.98
C LEU A 128 25.43 11.28 1.77
N SER A 129 25.35 12.47 1.15
CA SER A 129 25.64 13.74 1.81
C SER A 129 24.58 14.08 2.88
N PRO A 130 24.94 14.13 4.18
CA PRO A 130 23.99 14.45 5.26
C PRO A 130 23.40 15.86 5.13
N LEU A 131 24.21 16.82 4.69
CA LEU A 131 23.80 18.22 4.51
C LEU A 131 22.71 18.36 3.43
N LYS A 132 22.86 17.66 2.30
CA LYS A 132 21.82 17.63 1.25
C LYS A 132 20.56 16.89 1.72
N GLY A 133 20.71 15.89 2.58
CA GLY A 133 19.58 15.22 3.25
C GLY A 133 18.77 16.19 4.10
N LEU A 134 19.44 16.94 4.98
CA LEU A 134 18.81 17.95 5.83
C LEU A 134 18.12 19.05 5.02
N GLN A 135 18.75 19.55 3.96
CA GLN A 135 18.14 20.57 3.09
C GLN A 135 16.88 20.04 2.37
N ARG A 136 16.84 18.76 2.01
CA ARG A 136 15.65 18.13 1.41
C ARG A 136 14.52 17.95 2.44
N MET A 137 14.87 17.64 3.68
CA MET A 137 13.90 17.43 4.78
C MET A 137 13.32 18.74 5.33
N PHE A 138 14.15 19.77 5.50
CA PHE A 138 13.76 21.06 6.10
C PHE A 138 13.60 22.20 5.10
N GLY A 139 13.88 21.97 3.80
CA GLY A 139 13.62 22.93 2.74
C GLY A 139 12.13 23.03 2.38
N MET A 140 11.81 23.91 1.42
CA MET A 140 10.43 24.15 0.95
C MET A 140 9.69 22.87 0.56
N GLN A 141 10.41 21.93 -0.08
CA GLN A 141 9.83 20.67 -0.52
C GLN A 141 9.46 19.73 0.65
N GLY A 142 10.24 19.78 1.74
CA GLY A 142 9.93 19.06 2.98
C GLY A 142 8.65 19.57 3.62
N TRP A 143 8.53 20.89 3.77
CA TRP A 143 7.32 21.53 4.31
C TRP A 143 6.07 21.26 3.46
N VAL A 144 6.18 21.35 2.14
CA VAL A 144 5.07 21.03 1.22
C VAL A 144 4.65 19.56 1.34
N ASN A 145 5.60 18.64 1.50
CA ASN A 145 5.28 17.23 1.72
C ASN A 145 4.64 16.99 3.09
N LEU A 146 5.11 17.66 4.14
CA LEU A 146 4.51 17.59 5.47
C LEU A 146 3.04 18.05 5.43
N LEU A 147 2.79 19.21 4.82
CA LEU A 147 1.43 19.75 4.72
C LEU A 147 0.50 18.80 3.95
N LYS A 148 0.97 18.23 2.83
CA LYS A 148 0.21 17.19 2.11
C LYS A 148 -0.08 15.98 2.98
N SER A 149 0.90 15.49 3.74
CA SER A 149 0.70 14.35 4.63
C SER A 149 -0.31 14.63 5.74
N ILE A 150 -0.29 15.83 6.33
CA ILE A 150 -1.28 16.26 7.33
C ILE A 150 -2.67 16.32 6.69
N ALA A 151 -2.80 16.91 5.50
CA ALA A 151 -4.08 16.98 4.79
C ALA A 151 -4.64 15.59 4.46
N LYS A 152 -3.79 14.66 3.99
CA LYS A 152 -4.18 13.25 3.77
C LYS A 152 -4.66 12.60 5.06
N MET A 153 -3.91 12.76 6.15
CA MET A 153 -4.27 12.19 7.45
C MET A 153 -5.59 12.74 7.96
N ALA A 154 -5.81 14.06 7.85
CA ALA A 154 -7.07 14.69 8.25
C ALA A 154 -8.25 14.19 7.40
N ALA A 155 -8.05 14.01 6.09
CA ALA A 155 -9.09 13.46 5.21
C ALA A 155 -9.46 12.02 5.59
N ILE A 156 -8.46 11.17 5.86
CA ILE A 156 -8.69 9.78 6.28
C ILE A 156 -9.39 9.75 7.64
N ALA A 157 -8.89 10.51 8.62
CA ALA A 157 -9.46 10.58 9.97
C ALA A 157 -10.90 11.10 9.94
N GLY A 158 -11.16 12.16 9.17
CA GLY A 158 -12.50 12.72 9.00
C GLY A 158 -13.47 11.73 8.38
N ALA A 159 -13.04 10.96 7.37
CA ALA A 159 -13.88 9.95 6.76
C ALA A 159 -14.15 8.74 7.67
N MET A 160 -13.13 8.28 8.42
CA MET A 160 -13.31 7.21 9.39
C MET A 160 -14.24 7.64 10.53
N MET A 161 -14.08 8.88 11.02
CA MET A 161 -14.96 9.45 12.04
C MET A 161 -16.40 9.55 11.53
N TYR A 162 -16.60 10.08 10.32
CA TYR A 162 -17.92 10.15 9.68
C TYR A 162 -18.54 8.75 9.49
N ALA A 163 -17.74 7.75 9.13
CA ALA A 163 -18.19 6.39 8.93
C ALA A 163 -18.64 5.71 10.23
N VAL A 164 -17.98 5.99 11.36
CA VAL A 164 -18.31 5.38 12.67
C VAL A 164 -19.30 6.19 13.47
N TRP A 165 -19.44 7.49 13.22
CA TRP A 165 -20.32 8.37 14.00
C TRP A 165 -21.74 7.81 14.21
N PRO A 166 -22.41 7.22 13.21
CA PRO A 166 -23.75 6.66 13.39
C PRO A 166 -23.79 5.43 14.31
N GLU A 167 -22.66 4.72 14.47
CA GLU A 167 -22.51 3.51 15.28
C GLU A 167 -22.05 3.83 16.72
N ALA A 168 -21.81 5.09 17.06
CA ALA A 168 -21.26 5.47 18.37
C ALA A 168 -22.11 4.98 19.54
N THR A 169 -23.44 5.02 19.40
CA THR A 169 -24.38 4.50 20.40
C THR A 169 -24.37 2.98 20.48
N ALA A 170 -24.26 2.29 19.33
CA ALA A 170 -24.13 0.84 19.29
C ALA A 170 -22.84 0.38 19.98
N ILE A 171 -21.74 1.13 19.80
CA ILE A 171 -20.45 0.89 20.49
C ILE A 171 -20.58 1.05 22.00
N THR A 172 -21.29 2.07 22.49
CA THR A 172 -21.46 2.24 23.95
C THR A 172 -22.31 1.15 24.60
N GLU A 173 -23.26 0.57 23.87
CA GLU A 173 -24.13 -0.50 24.36
C GLU A 173 -23.53 -1.91 24.11
N SER A 174 -22.35 -2.01 23.49
CA SER A 174 -21.77 -3.29 23.07
C SER A 174 -21.44 -4.22 24.24
N GLY A 175 -21.25 -3.68 25.45
CA GLY A 175 -20.99 -4.45 26.67
C GLY A 175 -22.17 -5.32 27.12
N ARG A 176 -23.35 -5.15 26.52
CA ARG A 176 -24.55 -5.95 26.78
C ARG A 176 -24.82 -7.01 25.73
N LEU A 177 -24.03 -7.05 24.66
CA LEU A 177 -24.24 -7.97 23.54
C LEU A 177 -23.67 -9.37 23.84
N ASP A 178 -24.36 -10.39 23.34
CA ASP A 178 -23.82 -11.75 23.31
C ASP A 178 -22.56 -11.82 22.42
N PRO A 179 -21.61 -12.73 22.69
CA PRO A 179 -20.35 -12.81 21.93
C PRO A 179 -20.51 -12.92 20.41
N SER A 180 -21.54 -13.62 19.94
CA SER A 180 -21.84 -13.76 18.51
C SER A 180 -22.33 -12.45 17.87
N GLN A 181 -23.14 -11.68 18.60
CA GLN A 181 -23.63 -10.37 18.17
C GLN A 181 -22.51 -9.33 18.18
N LEU A 182 -21.64 -9.38 19.19
CA LEU A 182 -20.47 -8.52 19.28
C LEU A 182 -19.51 -8.74 18.11
N LEU A 183 -19.29 -10.00 17.72
CA LEU A 183 -18.47 -10.35 16.56
C LEU A 183 -19.05 -9.76 15.25
N LEU A 184 -20.35 -9.96 15.02
CA LEU A 184 -21.03 -9.44 13.82
C LEU A 184 -20.95 -7.91 13.76
N MET A 185 -21.27 -7.23 14.87
CA MET A 185 -21.18 -5.79 14.98
C MET A 185 -19.76 -5.29 14.68
N THR A 186 -18.74 -5.94 15.26
CA THR A 186 -17.33 -5.60 15.03
C THR A 186 -16.97 -5.75 13.55
N GLN A 187 -17.41 -6.83 12.91
CA GLN A 187 -17.16 -7.06 11.48
C GLN A 187 -17.82 -6.00 10.60
N VAL A 188 -19.04 -5.58 10.91
CA VAL A 188 -19.76 -4.52 10.17
C VAL A 188 -19.05 -3.17 10.33
N ILE A 189 -18.70 -2.78 11.56
CA ILE A 189 -18.03 -1.51 11.84
C ILE A 189 -16.63 -1.49 11.20
N ALA A 190 -15.85 -2.56 11.37
CA ALA A 190 -14.54 -2.69 10.74
C ALA A 190 -14.63 -2.61 9.22
N GLY A 191 -15.63 -3.26 8.62
CA GLY A 191 -15.84 -3.20 7.18
C GLY A 191 -16.25 -1.83 6.67
N ARG A 192 -17.11 -1.12 7.41
CA ARG A 192 -17.50 0.25 7.09
C ARG A 192 -16.32 1.22 7.16
N LEU A 193 -15.49 1.08 8.20
CA LEU A 193 -14.24 1.83 8.35
C LEU A 193 -13.26 1.57 7.22
N LEU A 194 -13.05 0.29 6.89
CA LEU A 194 -12.12 -0.10 5.84
C LEU A 194 -12.60 0.40 4.48
N LEU A 195 -13.90 0.32 4.19
CA LEU A 195 -14.49 0.85 2.96
C LEU A 195 -14.29 2.36 2.85
N ALA A 196 -14.58 3.11 3.93
CA ALA A 196 -14.37 4.56 3.96
C ALA A 196 -12.90 4.93 3.69
N ALA A 197 -11.97 4.20 4.33
CA ALA A 197 -10.54 4.40 4.14
C ALA A 197 -10.10 4.06 2.71
N VAL A 198 -10.56 2.96 2.14
CA VAL A 198 -10.29 2.55 0.74
C VAL A 198 -10.76 3.61 -0.26
N VAL A 199 -11.96 4.18 -0.07
CA VAL A 199 -12.49 5.21 -0.97
C VAL A 199 -11.63 6.48 -0.92
N VAL A 200 -11.36 6.99 0.28
CA VAL A 200 -10.62 8.26 0.45
C VAL A 200 -9.17 8.11 0.03
N VAL A 201 -8.50 7.03 0.43
CA VAL A 201 -7.14 6.74 -0.01
C VAL A 201 -7.11 6.50 -1.51
N GLY A 202 -8.15 5.92 -2.11
CA GLY A 202 -8.26 5.76 -3.56
C GLY A 202 -8.30 7.09 -4.31
N VAL A 203 -9.09 8.05 -3.81
CA VAL A 203 -9.13 9.41 -4.37
C VAL A 203 -7.76 10.09 -4.23
N ILE A 204 -7.13 10.00 -3.06
CA ILE A 204 -5.80 10.56 -2.80
C ILE A 204 -4.75 9.93 -3.73
N ALA A 205 -4.75 8.61 -3.85
CA ALA A 205 -3.81 7.87 -4.68
C ALA A 205 -3.99 8.17 -6.17
N GLY A 206 -5.24 8.31 -6.64
CA GLY A 206 -5.54 8.74 -7.99
C GLY A 206 -5.02 10.15 -8.28
N ALA A 207 -5.27 11.09 -7.36
CA ALA A 207 -4.76 12.45 -7.48
C ALA A 207 -3.21 12.52 -7.46
N ASP A 208 -2.56 11.79 -6.55
CA ASP A 208 -1.10 11.70 -6.49
C ASP A 208 -0.55 11.06 -7.76
N PHE A 209 -1.17 9.99 -8.28
CA PHE A 209 -0.76 9.37 -9.53
C PHE A 209 -0.78 10.34 -10.71
N ILE A 210 -1.88 11.08 -10.88
CA ILE A 210 -2.02 12.09 -11.94
C ILE A 210 -0.94 13.18 -11.76
N TYR A 211 -0.77 13.69 -10.54
CA TYR A 211 0.21 14.71 -10.23
C TYR A 211 1.64 14.24 -10.50
N GLN A 212 2.01 13.03 -10.08
CA GLN A 212 3.35 12.47 -10.31
C GLN A 212 3.61 12.24 -11.80
N ARG A 213 2.60 11.77 -12.55
CA ARG A 213 2.72 11.58 -13.99
C ARG A 213 2.86 12.91 -14.74
N TRP A 214 2.06 13.91 -14.38
CA TRP A 214 2.19 15.26 -14.93
C TRP A 214 3.54 15.90 -14.58
N SER A 215 3.97 15.82 -13.32
CA SER A 215 5.25 16.33 -12.86
C SER A 215 6.43 15.64 -13.58
N PHE A 216 6.33 14.33 -13.81
CA PHE A 216 7.33 13.59 -14.59
C PHE A 216 7.41 14.11 -16.03
N MET A 217 6.27 14.28 -16.71
CA MET A 217 6.24 14.83 -18.07
C MET A 217 6.83 16.24 -18.14
N GLN A 218 6.53 17.09 -17.14
CA GLN A 218 7.11 18.42 -17.02
C GLN A 218 8.64 18.41 -16.88
N ARG A 219 9.20 17.51 -16.05
CA ARG A 219 10.67 17.35 -15.92
C ARG A 219 11.30 16.86 -17.21
N MET A 220 10.54 16.15 -18.04
CA MET A 220 11.00 15.58 -19.29
C MET A 220 10.89 16.52 -20.49
N ARG A 221 10.29 17.72 -20.33
CA ARG A 221 10.22 18.72 -21.41
C ARG A 221 11.59 19.08 -21.99
N MET A 222 11.57 19.38 -23.28
CA MET A 222 12.72 19.59 -24.14
C MET A 222 12.75 21.02 -24.68
N SER A 223 13.94 21.54 -24.96
CA SER A 223 14.09 22.74 -25.75
C SER A 223 13.82 22.44 -27.23
N ARG A 224 13.50 23.46 -28.03
CA ARG A 224 13.36 23.29 -29.49
C ARG A 224 14.64 22.80 -30.17
N GLN A 225 15.80 23.09 -29.61
CA GLN A 225 17.09 22.59 -30.11
C GLN A 225 17.25 21.11 -29.77
N ASP A 226 16.98 20.73 -28.51
CA ASP A 226 17.06 19.33 -28.07
C ASP A 226 16.19 18.40 -28.92
N VAL A 227 14.98 18.84 -29.29
CA VAL A 227 14.07 18.04 -30.13
C VAL A 227 14.63 17.88 -31.55
N LYS A 228 15.23 18.93 -32.12
CA LYS A 228 15.84 18.85 -33.46
C LYS A 228 17.07 17.95 -33.50
N ASP A 229 17.83 17.88 -32.42
CA ASP A 229 19.03 17.05 -32.34
C ASP A 229 18.69 15.56 -32.09
N GLU A 230 17.49 15.26 -31.60
CA GLU A 230 17.03 13.89 -31.34
C GLU A 230 16.24 13.23 -32.49
N VAL A 231 15.65 14.03 -33.39
CA VAL A 231 14.86 13.58 -34.57
C VAL A 231 15.76 13.40 -35.78
#